data_AF-A0A3R7X6E3-F1
#
_entry.id   AF-A0A3R7X6E3-F1
#
_cell.length_a   1.000
_cell.length_b   1.000
_cell.length_c   1.000
_cell.angle_alpha   90.00
_cell.angle_beta   90.00
_cell.angle_gamma   90.00
#
_symmetry.space_group_name_H-M   'P 1'
#
loop_
_entity.id
_entity.type
_entity.pdbx_description
1 polymer ?
#
loop_
_entity_poly.entity_id
_entity_poly.type
_entity_poly.pdbx_seq_one_letter_code
_entity_poly.pdbx_strand_id
1 'polypeptide(L)'
;MILIIYHNSMQIVGPEIDPFLKTLRPKQLEEYQAAFETPEVKPPSVKKDKKTNPPPRQQPRHVHQHANDDSDDSDASVAEFTCPFCDRQDDTFDSDRLDQHFWAECPMLTQCQMCSQVIEISTLNEHLLVECEQKECRRCGEAITAKFYDKHTNMNDCDPMPSPAQGNRCPLCHDDIGPRKRGWKAHLLSNKCPSNPRNNL
;
A
#
# COMPACT_ATOMS: atom_id res chain seq x y z
N MET A 1 -30.20 -21.22 16.78
CA MET A 1 -30.98 -19.96 16.72
C MET A 1 -31.00 -19.39 18.13
N ILE A 2 -30.40 -18.26 18.48
CA ILE A 2 -30.00 -17.07 17.72
C ILE A 2 -28.66 -16.59 18.32
N LEU A 3 -27.68 -16.34 17.45
CA LEU A 3 -26.44 -15.62 17.76
C LEU A 3 -26.79 -14.13 17.78
N ILE A 4 -26.56 -13.45 18.91
CA ILE A 4 -26.50 -11.98 18.95
C ILE A 4 -25.03 -11.63 19.21
N ILE A 5 -24.28 -11.44 18.13
CA ILE A 5 -22.95 -10.85 18.18
C ILE A 5 -23.18 -9.33 18.27
N TYR A 6 -22.97 -8.76 19.45
CA TYR A 6 -22.95 -7.31 19.61
C TYR A 6 -21.76 -6.74 18.84
N HIS A 7 -22.05 -6.05 17.73
CA HIS A 7 -21.12 -5.23 17.00
C HIS A 7 -20.69 -4.06 17.90
N ASN A 8 -19.54 -4.18 18.57
CA ASN A 8 -18.99 -3.09 19.38
C ASN A 8 -17.94 -2.34 18.56
N SER A 9 -18.42 -1.52 17.63
CA SER A 9 -17.60 -0.54 16.93
C SER A 9 -17.46 0.69 17.84
N MET A 10 -16.53 0.65 18.80
CA MET A 10 -16.19 1.83 19.59
C MET A 10 -15.55 2.88 18.67
N GLN A 11 -16.32 3.90 18.30
CA GLN A 11 -15.77 5.13 17.71
C GLN A 11 -15.18 5.96 18.85
N ILE A 12 -13.86 5.96 18.96
CA ILE A 12 -13.14 6.87 19.86
C ILE A 12 -13.18 8.26 19.21
N VAL A 13 -13.86 9.20 19.85
CA VAL A 13 -14.01 10.59 19.38
C VAL A 13 -13.67 11.56 20.51
N GLY A 14 -13.01 12.67 20.18
CA GLY A 14 -12.62 13.68 21.15
C GLY A 14 -11.29 13.38 21.86
N PRO A 15 -11.04 13.93 23.06
CA PRO A 15 -9.72 13.90 23.73
C PRO A 15 -9.18 12.49 24.04
N GLU A 16 -10.02 11.46 23.90
CA GLU A 16 -9.63 10.05 24.04
C GLU A 16 -8.71 9.56 22.91
N ILE A 17 -8.57 10.31 21.82
CA ILE A 17 -7.62 10.01 20.73
C ILE A 17 -6.19 10.47 21.03
N ASP A 18 -6.00 11.38 21.99
CA ASP A 18 -4.70 12.02 22.28
C ASP A 18 -3.56 11.03 22.57
N PRO A 19 -3.78 9.90 23.28
CA PRO A 19 -2.76 8.89 23.45
C PRO A 19 -2.30 8.27 22.12
N PHE A 20 -3.19 8.14 21.14
CA PHE A 20 -2.89 7.59 19.82
C PHE A 20 -2.20 8.62 18.91
N LEU A 21 -2.59 9.89 18.98
CA LEU A 21 -1.93 10.97 18.23
C LEU A 21 -0.45 11.12 18.63
N LYS A 22 -0.12 10.87 19.90
CA LYS A 22 1.28 10.87 20.39
C LYS A 22 2.14 9.74 19.84
N THR A 23 1.53 8.71 19.26
CA THR A 23 2.24 7.58 18.63
C THR A 23 2.48 7.79 17.13
N LEU A 24 1.91 8.85 16.54
CA LEU A 24 2.10 9.17 15.13
C LEU A 24 3.51 9.71 14.88
N ARG A 25 4.06 9.40 13.70
CA ARG A 25 5.29 10.02 13.21
C ARG A 25 5.04 11.51 12.91
N PRO A 26 6.08 12.38 12.95
CA PRO A 26 5.92 13.82 12.77
C PRO A 26 5.11 14.22 11.53
N LYS A 27 5.41 13.61 10.37
CA LYS A 27 4.70 13.89 9.11
C LYS A 27 3.22 13.48 9.14
N GLN A 28 2.90 12.36 9.78
CA GLN A 28 1.50 11.88 9.92
C GLN A 28 0.71 12.76 10.89
N LEU A 29 1.37 13.26 11.94
CA LEU A 29 0.76 14.20 12.88
C LEU A 29 0.47 15.55 12.22
N GLU A 30 1.39 16.04 11.38
CA GLU A 30 1.22 17.27 10.60
C GLU A 30 0.05 17.17 9.61
N GLU A 31 -0.02 16.08 8.84
CA GLU A 31 -1.16 15.80 7.94
C GLU A 31 -2.48 15.70 8.70
N TYR A 32 -2.48 15.07 9.88
CA TYR A 32 -3.65 15.00 10.76
C TYR A 32 -4.09 16.39 11.22
N GLN A 33 -3.18 17.25 11.68
CA GLN A 33 -3.51 18.61 12.15
C GLN A 33 -4.05 19.49 11.02
N ALA A 34 -3.42 19.44 9.85
CA ALA A 34 -3.84 20.18 8.66
C ALA A 34 -5.25 19.82 8.19
N ALA A 35 -5.70 18.58 8.43
CA ALA A 35 -7.05 18.14 8.08
C ALA A 35 -8.16 18.80 8.93
N PHE A 36 -7.83 19.37 10.10
CA PHE A 36 -8.77 20.03 11.00
C PHE A 36 -8.60 21.55 11.07
N GLU A 37 -7.47 22.10 10.61
CA GLU A 37 -7.25 23.54 10.46
C GLU A 37 -7.94 24.10 9.20
N THR A 38 -9.27 24.04 9.16
CA THR A 38 -10.05 24.95 8.28
C THR A 38 -10.48 26.16 9.09
N PRO A 39 -10.33 27.40 8.60
CA PRO A 39 -10.61 28.60 9.38
C PRO A 39 -12.08 28.68 9.81
N GLU A 40 -12.27 28.89 11.11
CA GLU A 40 -13.57 29.00 11.78
C GLU A 40 -14.49 30.04 11.11
N VAL A 41 -15.65 29.61 10.60
CA VAL A 41 -16.74 30.52 10.23
C VAL A 41 -17.76 30.57 11.37
N LYS A 42 -18.02 31.78 11.86
CA LYS A 42 -19.00 32.13 12.91
C LYS A 42 -20.39 31.50 12.66
N PRO A 43 -21.16 31.14 13.71
CA PRO A 43 -22.42 30.42 13.55
C PRO A 43 -23.55 31.34 13.04
N PRO A 44 -24.36 30.92 12.04
CA PRO A 44 -25.61 31.58 11.71
C PRO A 44 -26.81 30.92 12.42
N SER A 45 -27.72 31.78 12.86
CA SER A 45 -28.97 31.47 13.55
C SER A 45 -29.92 30.54 12.79
N VAL A 46 -30.64 29.72 13.55
CA VAL A 46 -31.65 28.74 13.10
C VAL A 46 -32.82 29.40 12.36
N LYS A 47 -33.13 28.89 11.15
CA LYS A 47 -34.49 28.85 10.58
C LYS A 47 -34.75 27.51 9.89
N LYS A 48 -35.93 26.93 10.17
CA LYS A 48 -36.53 25.71 9.60
C LYS A 48 -36.61 25.75 8.06
N ASP A 49 -36.27 24.67 7.36
CA ASP A 49 -37.19 23.65 6.83
C ASP A 49 -36.54 22.70 5.79
N LYS A 50 -37.03 21.45 5.80
CA LYS A 50 -37.11 20.40 4.74
C LYS A 50 -35.86 19.80 4.04
N LYS A 51 -35.59 18.54 4.42
CA LYS A 51 -35.26 17.33 3.64
C LYS A 51 -34.56 17.49 2.28
N THR A 52 -33.31 17.04 2.23
CA THR A 52 -32.75 16.14 1.19
C THR A 52 -31.43 15.54 1.70
N ASN A 53 -31.22 14.24 1.50
CA ASN A 53 -30.03 13.50 1.95
C ASN A 53 -28.74 14.02 1.26
N PRO A 54 -27.60 14.15 1.96
CA PRO A 54 -26.30 14.39 1.34
C PRO A 54 -25.61 13.08 0.88
N PRO A 55 -24.80 13.12 -0.19
CA PRO A 55 -24.17 11.97 -0.84
C PRO A 55 -22.94 11.43 -0.07
N PRO A 56 -22.44 10.22 -0.39
CA PRO A 56 -21.37 9.57 0.36
C PRO A 56 -20.04 10.30 0.19
N ARG A 57 -19.35 10.46 1.33
CA ARG A 57 -18.06 11.12 1.51
C ARG A 57 -16.96 10.32 0.79
N GLN A 58 -16.49 10.83 -0.34
CA GLN A 58 -15.31 10.32 -1.03
C GLN A 58 -14.06 10.68 -0.20
N GLN A 59 -13.26 9.67 0.16
CA GLN A 59 -11.92 9.88 0.70
C GLN A 59 -10.92 10.02 -0.46
N PRO A 60 -9.94 10.94 -0.38
CA PRO A 60 -8.99 11.17 -1.46
C PRO A 60 -7.95 10.03 -1.53
N ARG A 61 -7.91 9.34 -2.67
CA ARG A 61 -6.85 8.39 -3.04
C ARG A 61 -5.61 9.20 -3.44
N HIS A 62 -4.55 9.19 -2.64
CA HIS A 62 -3.25 9.71 -3.08
C HIS A 62 -2.53 8.64 -3.90
N VAL A 63 -2.77 8.67 -5.22
CA VAL A 63 -1.96 7.95 -6.21
C VAL A 63 -0.83 8.89 -6.64
N HIS A 64 0.42 8.57 -6.25
CA HIS A 64 1.58 9.27 -6.80
C HIS A 64 1.76 8.83 -8.27
N GLN A 65 1.46 9.73 -9.20
CA GLN A 65 1.69 9.52 -10.62
C GLN A 65 3.13 9.94 -10.94
N HIS A 66 3.97 8.98 -11.33
CA HIS A 66 5.18 9.28 -12.09
C HIS A 66 4.80 9.43 -13.56
N ALA A 67 4.91 10.65 -14.08
CA ALA A 67 4.76 10.95 -15.49
C ALA A 67 5.97 10.45 -16.27
N ASN A 68 5.76 9.48 -17.16
CA ASN A 68 6.58 9.30 -18.35
C ASN A 68 5.63 9.49 -19.54
N ASP A 69 5.95 10.51 -20.33
CA ASP A 69 5.30 10.89 -21.58
C ASP A 69 5.82 9.97 -22.68
N ASP A 70 4.93 9.11 -23.19
CA ASP A 70 5.01 8.58 -24.54
C ASP A 70 3.57 8.34 -25.01
N SER A 71 3.20 9.07 -26.04
CA SER A 71 1.86 9.15 -26.59
C SER A 71 1.54 7.88 -27.38
N ASP A 72 0.56 7.10 -26.93
CA ASP A 72 -0.19 6.18 -27.80
C ASP A 72 -1.67 6.25 -27.43
N ASP A 73 -2.41 6.91 -28.32
CA ASP A 73 -3.86 7.05 -28.30
C ASP A 73 -4.49 5.70 -28.62
N SER A 74 -4.71 4.91 -27.58
CA SER A 74 -5.72 3.86 -27.61
C SER A 74 -6.65 4.07 -26.43
N ASP A 75 -7.89 4.45 -26.76
CA ASP A 75 -9.09 4.31 -25.94
C ASP A 75 -9.33 2.83 -25.60
N ALA A 76 -8.39 2.24 -24.88
CA ALA A 76 -8.58 1.01 -24.18
C ALA A 76 -9.28 1.41 -22.89
N SER A 77 -10.61 1.41 -22.93
CA SER A 77 -11.39 1.14 -21.73
C SER A 77 -10.67 0.01 -20.98
N VAL A 78 -9.95 0.35 -19.91
CA VAL A 78 -9.43 -0.64 -18.97
C VAL A 78 -10.68 -1.38 -18.58
N ALA A 79 -10.84 -2.61 -19.09
CA ALA A 79 -12.06 -3.35 -18.92
C ALA A 79 -12.39 -3.28 -17.42
N GLU A 80 -13.55 -2.71 -17.10
CA GLU A 80 -13.94 -2.16 -15.79
C GLU A 80 -13.80 -3.18 -14.63
N PHE A 81 -13.48 -4.42 -14.99
CA PHE A 81 -13.41 -5.65 -14.20
C PHE A 81 -12.02 -6.33 -14.25
N THR A 82 -10.94 -5.56 -14.48
CA THR A 82 -9.56 -6.10 -14.53
C THR A 82 -8.67 -5.48 -13.45
N CYS A 83 -8.00 -6.32 -12.67
CA CYS A 83 -6.98 -5.86 -11.73
C CYS A 83 -5.73 -5.34 -12.49
N PRO A 84 -5.29 -4.08 -12.27
CA PRO A 84 -4.17 -3.50 -13.02
C PRO A 84 -2.79 -4.06 -12.64
N PHE A 85 -2.71 -4.81 -11.54
CA PHE A 85 -1.44 -5.36 -11.04
C PHE A 85 -1.20 -6.79 -11.53
N CYS A 86 -2.19 -7.68 -11.33
CA CYS A 86 -2.08 -9.11 -11.64
C CYS A 86 -2.83 -9.53 -12.90
N ASP A 87 -3.51 -8.60 -13.58
CA ASP A 87 -4.35 -8.82 -14.76
C ASP A 87 -5.50 -9.84 -14.57
N ARG A 88 -5.84 -10.18 -13.32
CA ARG A 88 -7.01 -11.02 -13.05
C ARG A 88 -8.26 -10.31 -13.54
N GLN A 89 -9.05 -11.03 -14.34
CA GLN A 89 -10.39 -10.66 -14.74
C GLN A 89 -11.39 -11.50 -13.97
N ASP A 90 -12.47 -10.88 -13.54
CA ASP A 90 -13.54 -11.53 -12.81
C ASP A 90 -14.82 -10.74 -13.05
N ASP A 91 -15.88 -11.38 -13.53
CA ASP A 91 -17.16 -10.72 -13.85
C ASP A 91 -17.84 -10.14 -12.59
N THR A 92 -17.37 -10.53 -11.39
CA THR A 92 -17.83 -10.00 -10.10
C THR A 92 -17.00 -8.80 -9.63
N PHE A 93 -15.94 -8.41 -10.35
CA PHE A 93 -15.21 -7.21 -10.00
C PHE A 93 -16.12 -6.01 -10.17
N ASP A 94 -16.28 -5.26 -9.09
CA ASP A 94 -16.76 -3.90 -9.07
C ASP A 94 -15.76 -3.09 -8.23
N SER A 95 -16.04 -1.82 -7.93
CA SER A 95 -15.13 -1.01 -7.13
C SER A 95 -14.83 -1.65 -5.76
N ASP A 96 -15.84 -2.20 -5.09
CA ASP A 96 -15.69 -2.76 -3.74
C ASP A 96 -14.94 -4.09 -3.77
N ARG A 97 -15.24 -4.94 -4.76
CA ARG A 97 -14.55 -6.22 -4.95
C ARG A 97 -13.09 -6.04 -5.37
N LEU A 98 -12.78 -5.01 -6.17
CA LEU A 98 -11.40 -4.63 -6.50
C LEU A 98 -10.65 -4.10 -5.29
N ASP A 99 -11.26 -3.24 -4.47
CA ASP A 99 -10.63 -2.74 -3.24
C ASP A 99 -10.32 -3.91 -2.28
N GLN A 100 -11.23 -4.88 -2.13
CA GLN A 100 -11.00 -6.11 -1.36
C GLN A 100 -9.86 -6.96 -1.96
N HIS A 101 -9.81 -7.08 -3.29
CA HIS A 101 -8.74 -7.79 -3.98
C HIS A 101 -7.39 -7.13 -3.72
N PHE A 102 -7.27 -5.81 -3.82
CA PHE A 102 -6.03 -5.09 -3.54
C PHE A 102 -5.60 -5.26 -2.10
N TRP A 103 -6.55 -5.12 -1.17
CA TRP A 103 -6.29 -5.24 0.25
C TRP A 103 -5.74 -6.62 0.63
N ALA A 104 -6.37 -7.70 0.19
CA ALA A 104 -6.14 -9.02 0.78
C ALA A 104 -5.62 -10.09 -0.18
N GLU A 105 -5.97 -10.03 -1.47
CA GLU A 105 -5.85 -11.20 -2.35
C GLU A 105 -4.79 -11.03 -3.45
N CYS A 106 -4.54 -9.81 -3.91
CA CYS A 106 -3.69 -9.57 -5.07
C CYS A 106 -2.26 -10.07 -4.82
N PRO A 107 -1.77 -11.09 -5.56
CA PRO A 107 -0.44 -11.67 -5.31
C PRO A 107 0.71 -10.74 -5.70
N MET A 108 0.43 -9.66 -6.43
CA MET A 108 1.40 -8.63 -6.80
C MET A 108 1.60 -7.56 -5.71
N LEU A 109 0.72 -7.56 -4.70
CA LEU A 109 0.73 -6.59 -3.61
C LEU A 109 1.06 -7.28 -2.29
N THR A 110 1.59 -6.53 -1.33
CA THR A 110 1.84 -7.00 0.03
C THR A 110 1.55 -5.89 1.03
N GLN A 111 1.33 -6.26 2.29
CA GLN A 111 1.22 -5.30 3.37
C GLN A 111 2.61 -5.07 3.98
N CYS A 112 3.07 -3.81 3.96
CA CYS A 112 4.34 -3.44 4.58
C CYS A 112 4.28 -3.67 6.10
N GLN A 113 5.25 -4.40 6.64
CA GLN A 113 5.27 -4.74 8.07
C GLN A 113 5.60 -3.55 8.98
N MET A 114 6.13 -2.45 8.42
CA MET A 114 6.53 -1.26 9.18
C MET A 114 5.41 -0.22 9.29
N CYS A 115 4.58 -0.09 8.25
CA CYS A 115 3.55 0.96 8.17
C CYS A 115 2.15 0.45 7.84
N SER A 116 1.99 -0.85 7.58
CA SER A 116 0.72 -1.51 7.22
C SER A 116 0.08 -1.04 5.91
N GLN A 117 0.75 -0.24 5.09
CA GLN A 117 0.28 0.12 3.76
C GLN A 117 0.36 -1.07 2.79
N VAL A 118 -0.57 -1.12 1.84
CA VAL A 118 -0.56 -2.09 0.75
C VAL A 118 0.30 -1.54 -0.38
N ILE A 119 1.38 -2.24 -0.71
CA ILE A 119 2.44 -1.80 -1.63
C ILE A 119 2.63 -2.86 -2.72
N GLU A 120 2.97 -2.44 -3.94
CA GLU A 120 3.40 -3.38 -4.98
C GLU A 120 4.74 -4.02 -4.56
N ILE A 121 4.83 -5.34 -4.63
CA ILE A 121 6.03 -6.06 -4.15
C ILE A 121 7.29 -5.60 -4.90
N SER A 122 7.15 -5.19 -6.17
CA SER A 122 8.25 -4.70 -7.00
C SER A 122 8.88 -3.39 -6.50
N THR A 123 8.12 -2.57 -5.76
CA THR A 123 8.56 -1.28 -5.20
C THR A 123 8.75 -1.32 -3.68
N LEU A 124 8.50 -2.47 -3.04
CA LEU A 124 8.58 -2.60 -1.58
C LEU A 124 9.95 -2.22 -1.02
N ASN A 125 11.05 -2.57 -1.71
CA ASN A 125 12.39 -2.21 -1.24
C ASN A 125 12.59 -0.69 -1.21
N GLU A 126 12.18 0.01 -2.26
CA GLU A 126 12.23 1.47 -2.34
C GLU A 126 11.35 2.12 -1.26
N HIS A 127 10.11 1.64 -1.09
CA HIS A 127 9.22 2.06 -0.02
C HIS A 127 9.87 1.91 1.36
N LEU A 128 10.52 0.77 1.63
CA LEU A 128 11.18 0.53 2.91
C LEU A 128 12.34 1.50 3.16
N LEU A 129 13.11 1.87 2.13
CA LEU A 129 14.21 2.82 2.24
C LEU A 129 13.73 4.26 2.40
N VAL A 130 12.78 4.68 1.57
CA VAL A 130 12.39 6.10 1.41
C VAL A 130 11.28 6.50 2.38
N GLU A 131 10.30 5.62 2.60
CA GLU A 131 9.11 5.94 3.41
C GLU A 131 9.15 5.33 4.81
N CYS A 132 9.83 4.18 4.98
CA CYS A 132 9.99 3.52 6.27
C CYS A 132 11.41 3.61 6.86
N GLU A 133 12.29 4.42 6.26
CA GLU A 133 13.61 4.80 6.80
C GLU A 133 14.50 3.61 7.19
N GLN A 134 14.41 2.48 6.48
CA GLN A 134 15.31 1.35 6.67
C GLN A 134 16.70 1.65 6.12
N LYS A 135 17.73 0.94 6.60
CA LYS A 135 19.11 1.15 6.15
C LYS A 135 19.39 0.35 4.88
N GLU A 136 19.92 1.01 3.86
CA GLU A 136 20.34 0.37 2.61
C GLU A 136 21.67 -0.39 2.80
N CYS A 137 21.70 -1.68 2.47
CA CYS A 137 22.96 -2.42 2.36
C CYS A 137 23.69 -2.05 1.05
N ARG A 138 24.93 -1.58 1.13
CA ARG A 138 25.73 -1.18 -0.05
C ARG A 138 26.11 -2.33 -1.00
N ARG A 139 25.99 -3.58 -0.57
CA ARG A 139 26.31 -4.76 -1.39
C ARG A 139 25.09 -5.30 -2.12
N CYS A 140 24.03 -5.65 -1.38
CA CYS A 140 22.84 -6.26 -1.95
C CYS A 140 21.75 -5.24 -2.33
N GLY A 141 21.87 -3.96 -1.94
CA GLY A 141 20.89 -2.90 -2.20
C GLY A 141 19.57 -3.04 -1.43
N GLU A 142 19.44 -4.04 -0.57
CA GLU A 142 18.21 -4.28 0.18
C GLU A 142 18.08 -3.36 1.40
N ALA A 143 16.82 -3.06 1.73
CA ALA A 143 16.41 -2.40 2.96
C ALA A 143 16.56 -3.35 4.16
N ILE A 144 17.48 -3.03 5.05
CA ILE A 144 17.74 -3.79 6.27
C ILE A 144 17.32 -2.98 7.50
N THR A 145 16.59 -3.62 8.41
CA THR A 145 16.23 -2.98 9.68
C THR A 145 17.47 -2.63 10.49
N ALA A 146 17.46 -1.44 11.11
CA ALA A 146 18.59 -0.92 11.88
C ALA A 146 19.13 -1.91 12.92
N LYS A 147 18.25 -2.73 13.53
CA LYS A 147 18.60 -3.79 14.49
C LYS A 147 19.49 -4.90 13.91
N PHE A 148 19.35 -5.23 12.63
CA PHE A 148 20.05 -6.33 11.99
C PHE A 148 21.15 -5.87 11.01
N TYR A 149 21.24 -4.57 10.75
CA TYR A 149 22.16 -3.99 9.77
C TYR A 149 23.63 -4.39 10.03
N ASP A 150 24.14 -4.17 11.24
CA ASP A 150 25.55 -4.47 11.55
C ASP A 150 25.85 -5.96 11.44
N LYS A 151 24.90 -6.82 11.82
CA LYS A 151 25.06 -8.28 11.67
C LYS A 151 25.14 -8.67 10.20
N HIS A 152 24.23 -8.15 9.38
CA HIS A 152 24.17 -8.41 7.95
C HIS A 152 25.47 -7.97 7.24
N THR A 153 25.94 -6.74 7.50
CA THR A 153 27.15 -6.22 6.86
C THR A 153 28.44 -6.88 7.35
N ASN A 154 28.51 -7.27 8.63
CA ASN A 154 29.68 -7.96 9.18
C ASN A 154 29.80 -9.40 8.66
N MET A 155 28.67 -10.12 8.51
CA MET A 155 28.67 -11.50 8.01
C MET A 155 28.93 -11.58 6.51
N ASN A 156 28.56 -10.54 5.73
CA ASN A 156 28.67 -10.54 4.27
C ASN A 156 28.02 -11.79 3.63
N ASP A 157 26.86 -12.20 4.15
CA ASP A 157 26.12 -13.39 3.70
C ASP A 157 25.06 -13.08 2.62
N CYS A 158 25.02 -11.84 2.12
CA CYS A 158 24.11 -11.42 1.06
C CYS A 158 24.76 -11.39 -0.32
N ASP A 159 24.00 -11.66 -1.38
CA ASP A 159 24.50 -11.56 -2.75
C ASP A 159 24.48 -10.12 -3.28
N PRO A 160 25.43 -9.72 -4.14
CA PRO A 160 25.39 -8.41 -4.79
C PRO A 160 24.11 -8.22 -5.61
N MET A 161 23.56 -7.00 -5.66
CA MET A 161 22.36 -6.72 -6.49
C MET A 161 22.67 -6.99 -7.97
N PRO A 162 21.83 -7.75 -8.71
CA PRO A 162 21.98 -7.91 -10.15
C PRO A 162 21.85 -6.56 -10.86
N SER A 163 22.51 -6.41 -12.00
CA SER A 163 22.26 -5.22 -12.83
C SER A 163 20.81 -5.21 -13.33
N PRO A 164 20.19 -4.03 -13.57
CA PRO A 164 18.80 -3.95 -14.04
C PRO A 164 18.52 -4.69 -15.37
N ALA A 165 19.58 -4.93 -16.17
CA ALA A 165 19.50 -5.71 -17.40
C ALA A 165 19.47 -7.23 -17.14
N GLN A 166 20.10 -7.69 -16.06
CA GLN A 166 20.19 -9.10 -15.69
C GLN A 166 18.97 -9.55 -14.89
N GLY A 167 18.47 -8.73 -13.97
CA GLY A 167 17.39 -9.16 -13.07
C GLY A 167 16.88 -8.09 -12.13
N ASN A 168 15.97 -8.51 -11.26
CA ASN A 168 15.58 -7.79 -10.05
C ASN A 168 15.87 -8.69 -8.83
N ARG A 169 15.74 -8.16 -7.62
CA ARG A 169 15.73 -8.95 -6.38
C ARG A 169 14.38 -8.88 -5.70
N CYS A 170 13.81 -10.04 -5.36
CA CYS A 170 12.52 -10.11 -4.68
C CYS A 170 12.70 -9.82 -3.18
N PRO A 171 12.11 -8.74 -2.60
CA PRO A 171 12.30 -8.41 -1.19
C PRO A 171 11.56 -9.35 -0.22
N LEU A 172 10.80 -10.32 -0.75
CA LEU A 172 10.10 -11.32 0.07
C LEU A 172 10.93 -12.59 0.27
N CYS A 173 11.56 -13.10 -0.79
CA CYS A 173 12.36 -14.33 -0.75
C CYS A 173 13.86 -14.10 -0.92
N HIS A 174 14.28 -12.88 -1.26
CA HIS A 174 15.66 -12.46 -1.49
C HIS A 174 16.35 -13.11 -2.72
N ASP A 175 15.59 -13.86 -3.54
CA ASP A 175 16.10 -14.43 -4.78
C ASP A 175 16.20 -13.39 -5.91
N ASP A 176 17.18 -13.59 -6.78
CA ASP A 176 17.27 -12.88 -8.05
C ASP A 176 16.26 -13.46 -9.04
N ILE A 177 15.48 -12.57 -9.64
CA ILE A 177 14.39 -12.90 -10.56
C ILE A 177 14.64 -12.25 -11.92
N GLY A 178 13.87 -12.67 -12.93
CA GLY A 178 13.98 -12.10 -14.28
C GLY A 178 13.86 -10.57 -14.29
N PRO A 179 14.40 -9.90 -15.32
CA PRO A 179 14.49 -8.44 -15.35
C PRO A 179 13.14 -7.77 -15.64
N ARG A 180 13.03 -6.49 -15.26
CA ARG A 180 11.87 -5.61 -15.53
C ARG A 180 10.54 -6.18 -14.97
N LYS A 181 9.41 -5.60 -15.39
CA LYS A 181 8.05 -5.98 -14.96
C LYS A 181 7.68 -7.44 -15.28
N ARG A 182 8.18 -7.98 -16.40
CA ARG A 182 7.89 -9.37 -16.80
C ARG A 182 8.43 -10.40 -15.81
N GLY A 183 9.60 -10.15 -15.23
CA GLY A 183 10.21 -11.05 -14.25
C GLY A 183 9.43 -11.08 -12.94
N TRP A 184 8.91 -9.93 -12.50
CA TRP A 184 7.99 -9.85 -11.36
C TRP A 184 6.72 -10.65 -11.57
N LYS A 185 6.02 -10.45 -12.69
CA LYS A 185 4.81 -11.22 -13.00
C LYS A 185 5.09 -12.72 -13.07
N ALA A 186 6.17 -13.13 -13.75
CA ALA A 186 6.57 -14.54 -13.82
C ALA A 186 6.86 -15.13 -12.43
N HIS A 187 7.61 -14.41 -11.59
CA HIS A 187 7.97 -14.87 -10.24
C HIS A 187 6.75 -14.95 -9.30
N LEU A 188 5.91 -13.91 -9.28
CA LEU A 188 4.80 -13.79 -8.33
C LEU A 188 3.55 -14.57 -8.76
N LEU A 189 3.25 -14.62 -10.06
CA LEU A 189 2.01 -15.24 -10.58
C LEU A 189 2.23 -16.68 -11.05
N SER A 190 3.28 -16.93 -11.84
CA SER A 190 3.53 -18.24 -12.44
C SER A 190 4.32 -19.17 -11.52
N ASN A 191 5.47 -18.70 -11.04
CA ASN A 191 6.37 -19.50 -10.21
C ASN A 191 5.92 -19.58 -8.74
N LYS A 192 5.03 -18.68 -8.33
CA LYS A 192 4.52 -18.53 -6.96
C LYS A 192 5.66 -18.41 -5.94
N CYS A 193 6.23 -17.21 -5.84
CA CYS A 193 7.25 -16.83 -4.85
C CYS A 193 7.03 -17.54 -3.50
N PRO A 194 7.99 -18.33 -3.00
CA PRO A 194 7.76 -19.18 -1.83
C PRO A 194 7.45 -18.40 -0.56
N SER A 195 7.91 -17.14 -0.49
CA SER A 195 7.71 -16.23 0.64
C SER A 195 6.55 -15.26 0.44
N ASN A 196 5.73 -15.42 -0.61
CA ASN A 196 4.56 -14.56 -0.80
C ASN A 196 3.37 -15.11 0.02
N PRO A 197 2.93 -14.41 1.08
CA PRO A 197 1.84 -14.88 1.94
C PRO A 197 0.49 -14.95 1.22
N ARG A 198 0.34 -14.30 0.05
CA ARG A 198 -0.90 -14.26 -0.72
C ARG A 198 -1.05 -15.38 -1.76
N ASN A 199 -0.11 -16.32 -1.83
CA ASN A 199 -0.20 -17.45 -2.78
C ASN A 199 -1.33 -18.45 -2.47
N ASN A 200 -1.81 -18.49 -1.22
CA ASN A 200 -2.71 -19.51 -0.69
C ASN A 200 -4.06 -18.94 -0.19
N LEU A 201 -4.38 -17.71 -0.58
CA LEU A 201 -5.66 -17.05 -0.26
C LEU A 201 -6.65 -17.20 -1.42
#